data_AF-A0A1D1W7D6-F1
#
_entry.id   AF-A0A1D1W7D6-F1
#
_cell.length_a   1.000
_cell.length_b   1.000
_cell.length_c   1.000
_cell.angle_alpha   90.00
_cell.angle_beta   90.00
_cell.angle_gamma   90.00
#
_symmetry.space_group_name_H-M   'P 1'
#
loop_
_entity.id
_entity.type
_entity.pdbx_description
1 polymer ?
#
loop_
_entity_poly.entity_id
_entity_poly.type
_entity_poly.pdbx_seq_one_letter_code
_entity_poly.pdbx_strand_id
1 'polypeptide(L)'
;MAAVAGLRSVLLPGSTASSSSKLNGHFVPQQAERRPLNATINTNSINATYSDDKPSFTWTVGLINSKQRYLTAETFGDKVNVTGTTLKKKQIWTLVPGHAYNVVALCSHMGKYLSIDQYGNVTCQAEDVGEEQTLTIVEANDGSGRWAFRNEKYQYYLTGEGEKLSGVNKARLDVDYWAVHLCTQPMCCLRSSGRKRYGRMAGDELVCDQDVAWGREALLRLEFTTDWRYSIRTYSGLYLNRNGQLSQEQASPDTRFTLVFYAGQVAFRDNTGKFLSPFGNEASLRCKSGNITKSELFILEHAQPQCALLAHNGRLVSIRQGVDLSANQDVMTENEIFQLEGDPTTNSWHIRTRHNRYWTIGPSNGVQACADPGGSNWEGSGFELVYPSNGQGKVALRSRKNGRFLMVRPTGHLFAQADGEDNAEKFQLLLLNRPVLALRCVHGFVGLKNPISSGKLECNKSSFECIAMENGPDGTVYLSGSNKKYLDVGEDKTINADSVEPKPFYLQLKNNGKVILKAPNGYFVVGEQNGLFKANGAKEQAATEWAY
;
A
#
# COMPACT_ATOMS: atom_id res chain seq x y z
N MET A 1 67.67 2.67 -11.40
CA MET A 1 67.60 1.72 -10.27
C MET A 1 66.36 0.86 -10.54
N ALA A 2 66.42 -0.36 -11.07
CA ALA A 2 67.06 -1.60 -10.54
C ALA A 2 66.35 -2.06 -9.24
N ALA A 3 65.94 -3.33 -9.02
CA ALA A 3 65.79 -4.54 -9.86
C ALA A 3 64.83 -5.53 -9.10
N VAL A 4 63.92 -6.27 -9.74
CA VAL A 4 63.97 -7.71 -10.13
C VAL A 4 64.08 -8.78 -8.99
N ALA A 5 63.18 -9.77 -9.05
CA ALA A 5 63.20 -11.13 -8.44
C ALA A 5 63.09 -11.30 -6.90
N GLY A 6 62.61 -12.44 -6.36
CA GLY A 6 62.13 -13.67 -7.02
C GLY A 6 61.59 -14.75 -6.05
N LEU A 7 61.12 -15.88 -6.61
CA LEU A 7 60.52 -17.02 -5.87
C LEU A 7 61.51 -17.80 -4.97
N ARG A 8 60.98 -18.52 -3.96
CA ARG A 8 61.08 -20.01 -3.91
C ARG A 8 60.24 -20.68 -2.80
N SER A 9 59.77 -21.88 -3.10
CA SER A 9 59.18 -22.88 -2.20
C SER A 9 60.24 -23.89 -1.69
N VAL A 10 60.00 -24.54 -0.54
CA VAL A 10 60.47 -25.91 -0.19
C VAL A 10 59.45 -26.59 0.76
N LEU A 11 59.44 -27.93 0.75
CA LEU A 11 58.47 -28.86 1.35
C LEU A 11 58.69 -29.25 2.84
N LEU A 12 57.63 -29.84 3.41
CA LEU A 12 57.47 -30.95 4.38
C LEU A 12 58.66 -31.94 4.52
N PRO A 13 58.82 -32.75 5.62
CA PRO A 13 57.80 -33.60 6.32
C PRO A 13 57.95 -33.70 7.88
N GLY A 14 57.23 -34.51 8.69
CA GLY A 14 56.04 -35.39 8.54
C GLY A 14 55.87 -36.39 9.72
N SER A 15 54.74 -37.12 9.80
CA SER A 15 54.38 -38.24 10.74
C SER A 15 54.17 -37.87 12.24
N THR A 16 53.43 -38.61 13.09
CA THR A 16 52.84 -39.99 13.06
C THR A 16 51.42 -40.12 13.65
N ALA A 17 50.67 -41.11 13.15
CA ALA A 17 49.67 -42.02 13.76
C ALA A 17 49.17 -41.78 15.22
N SER A 18 47.90 -42.04 15.58
CA SER A 18 46.98 -43.13 15.18
C SER A 18 45.50 -42.72 15.46
N SER A 19 44.42 -43.53 15.37
CA SER A 19 44.26 -45.00 15.24
C SER A 19 43.06 -45.45 14.37
N SER A 20 42.17 -46.31 14.88
CA SER A 20 41.19 -47.14 14.14
C SER A 20 39.84 -47.33 14.86
N SER A 21 38.74 -47.39 14.10
CA SER A 21 37.86 -48.57 14.08
C SER A 21 36.88 -48.51 12.89
N LYS A 22 36.47 -49.69 12.38
CA LYS A 22 35.52 -49.85 11.27
C LYS A 22 34.17 -50.34 11.80
N LEU A 23 33.07 -49.92 11.17
CA LEU A 23 31.83 -50.69 11.11
C LEU A 23 31.17 -50.47 9.75
N ASN A 24 30.82 -51.56 9.06
CA ASN A 24 30.15 -51.54 7.76
C ASN A 24 28.63 -51.45 7.94
N GLY A 25 27.96 -50.65 7.11
CA GLY A 25 26.53 -50.71 6.90
C GLY A 25 26.19 -50.33 5.45
N HIS A 26 25.65 -51.27 4.67
CA HIS A 26 25.12 -50.95 3.34
C HIS A 26 23.84 -50.12 3.49
N PHE A 27 23.71 -49.06 2.70
CA PHE A 27 22.47 -48.31 2.58
C PHE A 27 22.05 -48.23 1.10
N VAL A 28 20.85 -48.70 0.81
CA VAL A 28 20.25 -48.66 -0.53
C VAL A 28 19.51 -47.32 -0.69
N PRO A 29 19.70 -46.57 -1.78
CA PRO A 29 18.93 -45.35 -2.02
C PRO A 29 17.53 -45.70 -2.52
N GLN A 30 16.51 -45.52 -1.68
CA GLN A 30 15.10 -45.57 -2.12
C GLN A 30 14.75 -44.31 -2.92
N GLN A 31 13.97 -44.50 -3.98
CA GLN A 31 13.36 -43.42 -4.75
C GLN A 31 12.30 -42.72 -3.88
N ALA A 32 12.36 -41.39 -3.78
CA ALA A 32 11.32 -40.60 -3.14
C ALA A 32 10.17 -40.32 -4.13
N GLU A 33 8.99 -40.86 -3.84
CA GLU A 33 7.76 -40.60 -4.59
C GLU A 33 7.36 -39.12 -4.48
N ARG A 34 6.98 -38.51 -5.60
CA ARG A 34 6.42 -37.15 -5.62
C ARG A 34 4.99 -37.17 -5.09
N ARG A 35 4.76 -36.62 -3.89
CA ARG A 35 3.40 -36.26 -3.44
C ARG A 35 2.97 -34.93 -4.08
N PRO A 36 1.72 -34.80 -4.57
CA PRO A 36 1.18 -33.52 -5.03
C PRO A 36 0.98 -32.57 -3.84
N LEU A 37 1.37 -31.30 -4.01
CA LEU A 37 1.10 -30.23 -3.06
C LEU A 37 -0.32 -29.69 -3.31
N ASN A 38 -1.30 -30.19 -2.57
CA ASN A 38 -2.61 -29.53 -2.49
C ASN A 38 -2.46 -28.23 -1.70
N ALA A 39 -2.46 -27.10 -2.38
CA ALA A 39 -2.36 -25.77 -1.79
C ALA A 39 -3.74 -25.10 -1.76
N THR A 40 -4.54 -25.37 -0.72
CA THR A 40 -5.80 -24.63 -0.52
C THR A 40 -5.48 -23.18 -0.19
N ILE A 41 -5.66 -22.27 -1.16
CA ILE A 41 -5.39 -20.84 -1.01
C ILE A 41 -6.45 -20.22 -0.10
N ASN A 42 -6.15 -20.13 1.19
CA ASN A 42 -7.00 -19.44 2.16
C ASN A 42 -6.63 -17.95 2.18
N THR A 43 -7.45 -17.11 1.54
CA THR A 43 -7.21 -15.67 1.43
C THR A 43 -7.53 -14.92 2.73
N ASN A 44 -6.79 -15.19 3.81
CA ASN A 44 -6.69 -14.38 5.02
C ASN A 44 -5.61 -14.95 5.97
N SER A 45 -4.41 -14.36 5.97
CA SER A 45 -3.42 -14.57 7.04
C SER A 45 -2.43 -13.41 7.15
N ILE A 46 -2.77 -12.42 7.99
CA ILE A 46 -1.78 -11.50 8.55
C ILE A 46 -1.14 -12.25 9.73
N ASN A 47 0.04 -12.83 9.48
CA ASN A 47 1.16 -13.00 10.42
C ASN A 47 2.12 -14.06 9.89
N ALA A 48 3.27 -13.61 9.40
CA ALA A 48 4.46 -14.45 9.24
C ALA A 48 5.69 -13.64 9.65
N THR A 49 6.39 -14.19 10.64
CA THR A 49 7.72 -13.82 11.13
C THR A 49 8.71 -13.38 10.04
N TYR A 50 9.59 -12.44 10.39
CA TYR A 50 10.73 -12.02 9.55
C TYR A 50 11.58 -13.22 9.08
N SER A 51 11.46 -13.56 7.79
CA SER A 51 12.47 -14.27 7.02
C SER A 51 12.71 -13.54 5.71
N ASP A 52 13.97 -13.24 5.40
CA ASP A 52 14.38 -12.82 4.05
C ASP A 52 14.17 -14.02 3.11
N ASP A 53 13.03 -14.10 2.41
CA ASP A 53 12.92 -14.50 0.99
C ASP A 53 11.47 -14.78 0.53
N LYS A 54 10.73 -13.69 0.28
CA LYS A 54 9.83 -13.45 -0.86
C LYS A 54 8.97 -12.21 -0.55
N PRO A 55 8.99 -11.14 -1.37
CA PRO A 55 8.06 -10.04 -1.16
C PRO A 55 6.63 -10.52 -1.43
N SER A 56 5.76 -10.48 -0.40
CA SER A 56 4.34 -10.84 -0.50
C SER A 56 3.49 -9.81 -1.26
N PHE A 57 4.13 -8.85 -1.94
CA PHE A 57 3.48 -7.75 -2.63
C PHE A 57 2.96 -8.20 -4.00
N THR A 58 1.71 -8.64 -4.04
CA THR A 58 0.96 -8.84 -5.28
C THR A 58 0.42 -7.50 -5.78
N TRP A 59 0.61 -7.21 -7.07
CA TRP A 59 0.13 -5.94 -7.62
C TRP A 59 -1.33 -6.05 -8.03
N THR A 60 -2.18 -5.25 -7.39
CA THR A 60 -3.57 -5.06 -7.81
C THR A 60 -3.61 -4.01 -8.93
N VAL A 61 -4.12 -4.37 -10.11
CA VAL A 61 -4.09 -3.56 -11.34
C VAL A 61 -5.41 -3.65 -12.13
N GLY A 62 -5.67 -2.66 -12.97
CA GLY A 62 -6.56 -2.74 -14.12
C GLY A 62 -5.74 -2.72 -15.40
N LEU A 63 -6.14 -3.52 -16.40
CA LEU A 63 -5.45 -3.63 -17.69
C LEU A 63 -6.31 -2.95 -18.76
N ILE A 64 -5.77 -1.94 -19.43
CA ILE A 64 -6.49 -1.08 -20.39
C ILE A 64 -6.01 -1.37 -21.82
N ASN A 65 -6.90 -1.72 -22.74
CA ASN A 65 -6.54 -1.95 -24.14
C ASN A 65 -6.42 -0.65 -24.97
N SER A 66 -6.07 -0.79 -26.25
CA SER A 66 -5.95 0.30 -27.23
C SER A 66 -7.20 1.18 -27.38
N LYS A 67 -8.38 0.68 -27.03
CA LYS A 67 -9.69 1.36 -27.10
C LYS A 67 -10.11 2.04 -25.80
N GLN A 68 -9.19 2.13 -24.83
CA GLN A 68 -9.46 2.64 -23.49
C GLN A 68 -10.61 1.87 -22.81
N ARG A 69 -10.52 0.53 -22.83
CA ARG A 69 -11.42 -0.37 -22.10
C ARG A 69 -10.62 -1.31 -21.20
N TYR A 70 -11.17 -1.58 -20.03
CA TYR A 70 -10.59 -2.44 -19.01
C TYR A 70 -10.94 -3.91 -19.25
N LEU A 71 -9.93 -4.77 -19.13
CA LEU A 71 -10.10 -6.21 -18.99
C LEU A 71 -11.00 -6.50 -17.77
N THR A 72 -12.06 -7.27 -17.99
CA THR A 72 -13.16 -7.45 -17.06
C THR A 72 -13.43 -8.94 -16.86
N ALA A 73 -13.37 -9.41 -15.61
CA ALA A 73 -13.85 -10.75 -15.25
C ALA A 73 -15.33 -10.67 -14.85
N GLU A 74 -16.20 -11.37 -15.58
CA GLU A 74 -17.63 -11.43 -15.26
C GLU A 74 -17.91 -12.34 -14.07
N THR A 75 -18.84 -11.93 -13.21
CA THR A 75 -19.20 -12.66 -11.99
C THR A 75 -19.95 -13.96 -12.26
N PHE A 76 -20.47 -14.14 -13.48
CA PHE A 76 -21.26 -15.31 -13.88
C PHE A 76 -20.79 -15.84 -15.24
N GLY A 77 -20.76 -17.17 -15.38
CA GLY A 77 -20.34 -17.85 -16.60
C GLY A 77 -18.83 -17.78 -16.89
N ASP A 78 -18.03 -17.28 -15.93
CA ASP A 78 -16.56 -17.23 -15.94
C ASP A 78 -15.94 -16.61 -17.20
N LYS A 79 -16.70 -15.72 -17.84
CA LYS A 79 -16.29 -15.02 -19.06
C LYS A 79 -15.35 -13.87 -18.72
N VAL A 80 -14.46 -13.59 -19.66
CA VAL A 80 -13.66 -12.37 -19.68
C VAL A 80 -14.11 -11.53 -20.86
N ASN A 81 -14.22 -10.22 -20.67
CA ASN A 81 -14.49 -9.25 -21.75
C ASN A 81 -13.62 -8.00 -21.60
N VAL A 82 -13.66 -7.12 -22.59
CA VAL A 82 -12.94 -5.83 -22.63
C VAL A 82 -13.93 -4.68 -22.84
N THR A 83 -15.01 -4.67 -22.06
CA THR A 83 -16.08 -3.65 -22.14
C THR A 83 -16.02 -2.57 -21.07
N GLY A 84 -15.28 -2.82 -19.97
CA GLY A 84 -15.27 -1.93 -18.80
C GLY A 84 -14.75 -0.53 -19.14
N THR A 85 -15.55 0.51 -18.89
CA THR A 85 -15.14 1.92 -19.08
C THR A 85 -14.47 2.52 -17.85
N THR A 86 -14.54 1.85 -16.70
CA THR A 86 -14.12 2.37 -15.39
C THR A 86 -13.54 1.24 -14.51
N LEU A 87 -12.56 1.56 -13.67
CA LEU A 87 -11.87 0.60 -12.81
C LEU A 87 -12.69 0.25 -11.55
N LYS A 88 -13.70 -0.61 -11.71
CA LYS A 88 -14.55 -1.14 -10.62
C LYS A 88 -14.15 -2.57 -10.26
N LYS A 89 -14.85 -3.19 -9.31
CA LYS A 89 -14.55 -4.53 -8.77
C LYS A 89 -14.23 -5.59 -9.85
N LYS A 90 -15.00 -5.65 -10.95
CA LYS A 90 -14.80 -6.64 -12.03
C LYS A 90 -13.56 -6.40 -12.89
N GLN A 91 -13.02 -5.18 -12.89
CA GLN A 91 -11.85 -4.75 -13.65
C GLN A 91 -10.54 -4.89 -12.85
N ILE A 92 -10.64 -5.35 -11.60
CA ILE A 92 -9.49 -5.57 -10.72
C ILE A 92 -8.91 -6.96 -10.98
N TRP A 93 -7.61 -6.97 -11.27
CA TRP A 93 -6.76 -8.14 -11.40
C TRP A 93 -5.58 -8.04 -10.44
N THR A 94 -5.15 -9.18 -9.92
CA THR A 94 -3.98 -9.32 -9.05
C THR A 94 -2.90 -10.07 -9.82
N LEU A 95 -1.77 -9.41 -10.06
CA LEU A 95 -0.57 -10.03 -10.63
C LEU A 95 0.09 -10.89 -9.55
N VAL A 96 0.02 -12.21 -9.73
CA VAL A 96 0.69 -13.19 -8.88
C VAL A 96 2.05 -13.52 -9.51
N PRO A 97 3.20 -13.25 -8.84
CA PRO A 97 4.51 -13.55 -9.39
C PRO A 97 4.71 -15.06 -9.63
N GLY A 98 5.21 -15.39 -10.83
CA GLY A 98 5.54 -16.76 -11.22
C GLY A 98 6.98 -17.15 -10.89
N HIS A 99 7.53 -18.08 -11.67
CA HIS A 99 8.86 -18.66 -11.43
C HIS A 99 10.05 -17.81 -11.94
N ALA A 100 9.78 -16.79 -12.75
CA ALA A 100 10.78 -15.86 -13.28
C ALA A 100 10.29 -14.40 -13.19
N TYR A 101 11.21 -13.44 -13.32
CA TYR A 101 10.98 -12.04 -12.96
C TYR A 101 9.84 -11.36 -13.73
N ASN A 102 9.61 -11.74 -14.99
CA ASN A 102 8.55 -11.22 -15.85
C ASN A 102 7.42 -12.25 -16.07
N VAL A 103 7.34 -13.32 -15.28
CA VAL A 103 6.28 -14.33 -15.39
C VAL A 103 5.26 -14.10 -14.28
N VAL A 104 3.98 -14.16 -14.64
CA VAL A 104 2.84 -13.91 -13.75
C VAL A 104 1.66 -14.81 -14.05
N ALA A 105 0.74 -14.93 -13.09
CA ALA A 105 -0.64 -15.30 -13.34
C ALA A 105 -1.56 -14.11 -13.01
N LEU A 106 -2.67 -13.98 -13.74
CA LEU A 106 -3.67 -12.93 -13.52
C LEU A 106 -4.84 -13.49 -12.72
N CYS A 107 -4.89 -13.19 -11.42
CA CYS A 107 -5.98 -13.58 -10.54
C CYS A 107 -7.07 -12.51 -10.54
N SER A 108 -8.32 -12.89 -10.77
CA SER A 108 -9.47 -11.98 -10.76
C SER A 108 -9.92 -11.63 -9.34
N HIS A 109 -10.81 -10.64 -9.23
CA HIS A 109 -11.51 -10.27 -7.99
C HIS A 109 -12.31 -11.39 -7.30
N MET A 110 -12.43 -12.58 -7.92
CA MET A 110 -13.11 -13.76 -7.39
C MET A 110 -12.14 -14.85 -6.88
N GLY A 111 -10.83 -14.62 -6.96
CA GLY A 111 -9.81 -15.63 -6.67
C GLY A 111 -9.47 -16.55 -7.85
N LYS A 112 -10.24 -16.49 -8.96
CA LYS A 112 -10.04 -17.33 -10.15
C LYS A 112 -9.00 -16.74 -11.10
N TYR A 113 -8.20 -17.57 -11.74
CA TYR A 113 -7.13 -17.19 -12.67
C TYR A 113 -7.59 -17.13 -14.13
N LEU A 114 -7.04 -16.18 -14.89
CA LEU A 114 -7.19 -16.11 -16.34
C LEU A 114 -6.40 -17.24 -17.01
N SER A 115 -7.06 -17.96 -17.92
CA SER A 115 -6.50 -19.08 -18.69
C SER A 115 -6.43 -18.75 -20.17
N ILE A 116 -5.41 -19.25 -20.88
CA ILE A 116 -5.40 -19.36 -22.34
C ILE A 116 -5.14 -20.82 -22.71
N ASP A 117 -6.14 -21.48 -23.32
CA ASP A 117 -6.06 -22.90 -23.68
C ASP A 117 -5.29 -23.15 -25.00
N GLN A 118 -5.12 -24.43 -25.35
CA GLN A 118 -4.43 -24.85 -26.58
C GLN A 118 -5.09 -24.39 -27.89
N TYR A 119 -6.37 -24.03 -27.86
CA TYR A 119 -7.14 -23.52 -29.00
C TYR A 119 -7.18 -21.98 -29.04
N GLY A 120 -6.67 -21.33 -28.00
CA GLY A 120 -6.70 -19.88 -27.85
C GLY A 120 -8.01 -19.33 -27.27
N ASN A 121 -8.81 -20.15 -26.59
CA ASN A 121 -9.94 -19.65 -25.81
C ASN A 121 -9.43 -18.99 -24.54
N VAL A 122 -10.05 -17.88 -24.14
CA VAL A 122 -9.71 -17.15 -22.91
C VAL A 122 -10.85 -17.29 -21.92
N THR A 123 -10.55 -17.82 -20.72
CA THR A 123 -11.52 -18.04 -19.64
C THR A 123 -10.97 -17.54 -18.30
N CYS A 124 -11.80 -17.50 -17.26
CA CYS A 124 -11.37 -17.17 -15.91
C CYS A 124 -11.96 -18.15 -14.87
N GLN A 125 -11.67 -19.44 -15.06
CA GLN A 125 -12.26 -20.54 -14.26
C GLN A 125 -11.34 -21.17 -13.22
N ALA A 126 -10.02 -21.18 -13.46
CA ALA A 126 -9.10 -21.98 -12.67
C ALA A 126 -8.93 -21.44 -11.24
N GLU A 127 -8.89 -22.32 -10.25
CA GLU A 127 -8.62 -21.98 -8.84
C GLU A 127 -7.12 -22.05 -8.49
N ASP A 128 -6.33 -22.69 -9.36
CA ASP A 128 -4.87 -22.87 -9.25
C ASP A 128 -4.14 -22.37 -10.50
N VAL A 129 -2.83 -22.14 -10.38
CA VAL A 129 -1.95 -21.73 -11.49
C VAL A 129 -1.31 -22.95 -12.16
N GLY A 130 -1.68 -23.21 -13.41
CA GLY A 130 -1.08 -24.23 -14.28
C GLY A 130 -0.48 -23.66 -15.57
N GLU A 131 -0.28 -24.53 -16.57
CA GLU A 131 0.33 -24.15 -17.85
C GLU A 131 -0.49 -23.12 -18.66
N GLU A 132 -1.83 -23.14 -18.54
CA GLU A 132 -2.74 -22.21 -19.23
C GLU A 132 -2.77 -20.82 -18.57
N GLN A 133 -2.52 -20.74 -17.26
CA GLN A 133 -2.60 -19.53 -16.44
C GLN A 133 -1.25 -18.79 -16.34
N THR A 134 -0.16 -19.42 -16.79
CA THR A 134 1.20 -18.87 -16.70
C THR A 134 1.52 -17.99 -17.91
N LEU A 135 1.73 -16.70 -17.67
CA LEU A 135 1.89 -15.66 -18.67
C LEU A 135 3.25 -14.95 -18.54
N THR A 136 4.04 -14.88 -19.62
CA THR A 136 5.17 -13.96 -19.73
C THR A 136 4.67 -12.54 -20.03
N ILE A 137 5.16 -11.55 -19.30
CA ILE A 137 5.05 -10.12 -19.61
C ILE A 137 6.08 -9.78 -20.70
N VAL A 138 5.59 -9.19 -21.80
CA VAL A 138 6.38 -8.73 -22.94
C VAL A 138 6.13 -7.23 -23.14
N GLU A 139 7.11 -6.39 -22.84
CA GLU A 139 6.98 -4.94 -23.01
C GLU A 139 6.80 -4.52 -24.49
N ALA A 140 6.16 -3.38 -24.71
CA ALA A 140 6.10 -2.73 -26.01
C ALA A 140 7.43 -2.06 -26.38
N ASN A 141 7.89 -2.27 -27.61
CA ASN A 141 9.11 -1.63 -28.15
C ASN A 141 8.89 -0.17 -28.60
N ASP A 142 7.65 0.36 -28.50
CA ASP A 142 7.25 1.70 -28.93
C ASP A 142 7.53 2.81 -27.88
N GLY A 143 8.11 2.45 -26.73
CA GLY A 143 8.36 3.36 -25.62
C GLY A 143 7.12 3.75 -24.81
N SER A 144 5.93 3.23 -25.12
CA SER A 144 4.68 3.53 -24.39
C SER A 144 4.61 2.90 -23.00
N GLY A 145 5.48 1.92 -22.70
CA GLY A 145 5.48 1.19 -21.42
C GLY A 145 4.30 0.22 -21.23
N ARG A 146 3.49 -0.01 -22.27
CA ARG A 146 2.43 -1.02 -22.29
C ARG A 146 3.00 -2.43 -22.37
N TRP A 147 2.24 -3.43 -21.93
CA TRP A 147 2.65 -4.83 -21.88
C TRP A 147 1.71 -5.70 -22.74
N ALA A 148 2.26 -6.70 -23.41
CA ALA A 148 1.50 -7.83 -23.93
C ALA A 148 1.70 -9.03 -22.98
N PHE A 149 0.65 -9.81 -22.75
CA PHE A 149 0.72 -11.03 -21.95
C PHE A 149 0.73 -12.23 -22.89
N ARG A 150 1.74 -13.11 -22.78
CA ARG A 150 1.88 -14.30 -23.63
C ARG A 150 1.88 -15.57 -22.78
N ASN A 151 0.98 -16.50 -23.06
CA ASN A 151 1.00 -17.82 -22.44
C ASN A 151 2.29 -18.58 -22.78
N GLU A 152 2.92 -19.19 -21.77
CA GLU A 152 4.22 -19.83 -21.93
C GLU A 152 4.18 -21.17 -22.66
N LYS A 153 3.11 -21.95 -22.48
CA LYS A 153 2.99 -23.27 -23.10
C LYS A 153 2.67 -23.19 -24.59
N TYR A 154 1.69 -22.36 -24.96
CA TYR A 154 1.16 -22.29 -26.32
C TYR A 154 1.70 -21.12 -27.14
N GLN A 155 2.44 -20.21 -26.50
CA GLN A 155 3.06 -19.00 -27.10
C GLN A 155 2.04 -17.99 -27.65
N TYR A 156 0.80 -18.07 -27.19
CA TYR A 156 -0.31 -17.20 -27.59
C TYR A 156 -0.35 -15.91 -26.77
N TYR A 157 -0.59 -14.78 -27.44
CA TYR A 157 -0.79 -13.48 -26.82
C TYR A 157 -2.26 -13.22 -26.47
N LEU A 158 -2.52 -12.65 -25.29
CA LEU A 158 -3.83 -12.18 -24.87
C LEU A 158 -4.27 -10.97 -25.71
N THR A 159 -5.23 -11.17 -26.62
CA THR A 159 -5.84 -10.12 -27.45
C THR A 159 -7.35 -10.04 -27.23
N GLY A 160 -7.97 -8.90 -27.54
CA GLY A 160 -9.43 -8.77 -27.52
C GLY A 160 -10.01 -7.36 -27.50
N GLU A 161 -11.21 -7.25 -28.08
CA GLU A 161 -12.04 -6.05 -28.07
C GLU A 161 -13.51 -6.42 -27.82
N GLY A 162 -14.19 -5.64 -26.98
CA GLY A 162 -15.60 -5.88 -26.64
C GLY A 162 -15.80 -7.21 -25.91
N GLU A 163 -16.75 -8.03 -26.38
CA GLU A 163 -17.09 -9.33 -25.79
C GLU A 163 -16.17 -10.48 -26.25
N LYS A 164 -15.18 -10.22 -27.12
CA LYS A 164 -14.32 -11.26 -27.69
C LYS A 164 -12.88 -11.06 -27.26
N LEU A 165 -12.40 -11.93 -26.36
CA LEU A 165 -10.98 -12.20 -26.20
C LEU A 165 -10.59 -13.46 -26.96
N SER A 166 -9.35 -13.47 -27.43
CA SER A 166 -8.72 -14.62 -28.04
C SER A 166 -7.24 -14.65 -27.66
N GLY A 167 -6.72 -15.86 -27.50
CA GLY A 167 -5.29 -16.14 -27.46
C GLY A 167 -4.91 -16.95 -28.67
N VAL A 168 -5.10 -16.45 -29.89
CA VAL A 168 -4.74 -17.19 -31.12
C VAL A 168 -3.48 -16.66 -31.80
N ASN A 169 -3.07 -15.42 -31.50
CA ASN A 169 -1.92 -14.82 -32.16
C ASN A 169 -0.59 -15.25 -31.51
N LYS A 170 0.37 -15.67 -32.33
CA LYS A 170 1.77 -15.98 -31.93
C LYS A 170 2.76 -14.91 -32.39
N ALA A 171 2.37 -14.01 -33.28
CA ALA A 171 3.24 -12.99 -33.88
C ALA A 171 3.13 -11.65 -33.15
N ARG A 172 4.27 -11.11 -32.68
CA ARG A 172 4.36 -9.89 -31.85
C ARG A 172 3.94 -8.58 -32.56
N LEU A 173 3.69 -8.62 -33.86
CA LEU A 173 3.31 -7.44 -34.66
C LEU A 173 1.80 -7.10 -34.59
N ASP A 174 0.97 -8.06 -34.18
CA ASP A 174 -0.50 -7.95 -34.19
C ASP A 174 -1.07 -8.38 -32.83
N VAL A 175 -0.50 -7.82 -31.76
CA VAL A 175 -0.85 -8.10 -30.36
C VAL A 175 -1.43 -6.86 -29.69
N ASP A 176 -2.42 -7.06 -28.83
CA ASP A 176 -2.90 -5.99 -27.96
C ASP A 176 -1.87 -5.68 -26.87
N TYR A 177 -1.50 -4.41 -26.80
CA TYR A 177 -0.66 -3.85 -25.76
C TYR A 177 -1.54 -3.15 -24.71
N TRP A 178 -1.46 -3.67 -23.49
CA TRP A 178 -2.25 -3.28 -22.34
C TRP A 178 -1.49 -2.24 -21.51
N ALA A 179 -2.13 -1.11 -21.23
CA ALA A 179 -1.64 -0.16 -20.23
C ALA A 179 -2.02 -0.63 -18.83
N VAL A 180 -1.07 -0.57 -17.90
CA VAL A 180 -1.23 -1.07 -16.53
C VAL A 180 -1.59 0.10 -15.62
N HIS A 181 -2.83 0.11 -15.14
CA HIS A 181 -3.32 1.10 -14.17
C HIS A 181 -3.31 0.47 -12.77
N LEU A 182 -2.44 0.94 -11.87
CA LEU A 182 -2.38 0.45 -10.49
C LEU A 182 -3.71 0.74 -9.78
N CYS A 183 -4.29 -0.29 -9.16
CA CYS A 183 -5.48 -0.14 -8.31
C CYS A 183 -5.15 0.38 -6.90
N THR A 184 -3.85 0.52 -6.59
CA THR A 184 -3.36 0.96 -5.28
C THR A 184 -3.96 2.30 -4.90
N GLN A 185 -4.12 2.54 -3.59
CA GLN A 185 -4.35 3.89 -3.09
C GLN A 185 -3.31 4.84 -3.70
N PRO A 186 -3.68 6.09 -4.04
CA PRO A 186 -2.75 6.98 -4.71
C PRO A 186 -1.56 7.33 -3.80
N MET A 187 -1.67 7.15 -2.48
CA MET A 187 -0.61 7.40 -1.51
C MET A 187 0.08 6.09 -1.09
N CYS A 188 1.39 6.00 -1.31
CA CYS A 188 2.22 4.83 -1.01
C CYS A 188 3.56 5.22 -0.37
N CYS A 189 4.20 4.25 0.28
CA CYS A 189 5.59 4.32 0.70
C CYS A 189 6.46 3.54 -0.30
N LEU A 190 7.70 4.00 -0.54
CA LEU A 190 8.62 3.36 -1.49
C LEU A 190 9.81 2.77 -0.73
N ARG A 191 10.05 1.46 -0.81
CA ARG A 191 11.16 0.77 -0.14
C ARG A 191 12.18 0.29 -1.17
N SER A 192 13.43 0.74 -1.10
CA SER A 192 14.52 0.24 -1.95
C SER A 192 14.96 -1.16 -1.51
N SER A 193 14.99 -2.10 -2.45
CA SER A 193 15.41 -3.48 -2.22
C SER A 193 16.92 -3.61 -2.00
N GLY A 194 17.70 -2.77 -2.69
CA GLY A 194 19.16 -2.73 -2.57
C GLY A 194 19.62 -2.14 -1.24
N ARG A 195 19.03 -1.01 -0.82
CA ARG A 195 19.38 -0.36 0.45
C ARG A 195 18.69 -0.99 1.68
N LYS A 196 17.58 -1.72 1.51
CA LYS A 196 16.64 -2.09 2.59
C LYS A 196 16.22 -0.84 3.41
N ARG A 197 15.88 0.25 2.72
CA ARG A 197 15.48 1.56 3.29
C ARG A 197 14.31 2.18 2.55
N TYR A 198 13.52 2.99 3.23
CA TYR A 198 12.39 3.73 2.68
C TYR A 198 12.82 5.08 2.11
N GLY A 199 12.14 5.48 1.03
CA GLY A 199 12.23 6.79 0.41
C GLY A 199 11.48 7.85 1.20
N ARG A 200 12.09 9.04 1.32
CA ARG A 200 11.47 10.23 1.88
C ARG A 200 11.94 11.50 1.17
N MET A 201 11.20 12.58 1.34
CA MET A 201 11.63 13.94 1.00
C MET A 201 12.70 14.44 1.97
N ALA A 202 13.78 15.02 1.42
CA ALA A 202 14.88 15.62 2.16
C ALA A 202 15.31 16.90 1.44
N GLY A 203 14.78 18.05 1.87
CA GLY A 203 14.90 19.29 1.10
C GLY A 203 14.25 19.13 -0.27
N ASP A 204 15.03 19.40 -1.32
CA ASP A 204 14.59 19.39 -2.72
C ASP A 204 14.86 18.06 -3.45
N GLU A 205 15.17 16.98 -2.72
CA GLU A 205 15.42 15.65 -3.28
C GLU A 205 14.61 14.54 -2.57
N LEU A 206 14.51 13.37 -3.21
CA LEU A 206 14.07 12.14 -2.56
C LEU A 206 15.28 11.25 -2.24
N VAL A 207 15.37 10.78 -1.00
CA VAL A 207 16.47 9.94 -0.49
C VAL A 207 15.93 8.63 0.10
N CYS A 208 16.64 7.51 -0.08
CA CYS A 208 16.29 6.23 0.54
C CYS A 208 17.20 5.90 1.74
N ASP A 209 16.95 6.55 2.88
CA ASP A 209 17.76 6.45 4.10
C ASP A 209 17.01 5.96 5.35
N GLN A 210 15.66 6.01 5.38
CA GLN A 210 14.86 5.66 6.55
C GLN A 210 14.73 4.14 6.77
N ASP A 211 14.88 3.67 8.01
CA ASP A 211 14.58 2.28 8.40
C ASP A 211 13.08 1.95 8.32
N VAL A 212 12.23 2.95 8.56
CA VAL A 212 10.77 2.86 8.57
C VAL A 212 10.20 4.10 7.87
N ALA A 213 9.21 3.95 6.99
CA ALA A 213 8.56 5.08 6.34
C ALA A 213 7.84 5.96 7.39
N TRP A 214 8.45 7.09 7.77
CA TRP A 214 7.99 7.91 8.90
C TRP A 214 7.75 9.36 8.52
N GLY A 215 6.66 9.91 9.05
CA GLY A 215 6.22 11.27 8.76
C GLY A 215 5.50 11.37 7.42
N ARG A 216 5.06 12.59 7.09
CA ARG A 216 4.48 12.93 5.78
C ARG A 216 5.54 12.93 4.68
N GLU A 217 6.81 13.09 5.04
CA GLU A 217 7.96 13.14 4.15
C GLU A 217 8.20 11.81 3.42
N ALA A 218 7.84 10.68 4.03
CA ALA A 218 7.89 9.35 3.41
C ALA A 218 6.70 9.04 2.48
N LEU A 219 5.72 9.94 2.41
CA LEU A 219 4.47 9.75 1.68
C LEU A 219 4.62 10.22 0.22
N LEU A 220 4.54 9.27 -0.70
CA LEU A 220 4.62 9.52 -2.13
C LEU A 220 3.28 9.22 -2.81
N ARG A 221 3.04 9.88 -3.94
CA ARG A 221 1.90 9.63 -4.82
C ARG A 221 2.36 9.19 -6.19
N LEU A 222 1.73 8.14 -6.72
CA LEU A 222 1.88 7.72 -8.11
C LEU A 222 0.71 8.26 -8.94
N GLU A 223 0.96 9.27 -9.75
CA GLU A 223 -0.06 9.87 -10.63
C GLU A 223 0.03 9.27 -12.04
N PHE A 224 -1.01 8.56 -12.46
CA PHE A 224 -1.11 7.94 -13.79
C PHE A 224 -1.39 9.01 -14.86
N THR A 225 -0.60 9.01 -15.94
CA THR A 225 -0.64 10.02 -17.00
C THR A 225 -1.39 9.52 -18.24
N THR A 226 -1.84 10.45 -19.09
CA THR A 226 -2.59 10.15 -20.32
C THR A 226 -1.80 9.36 -21.37
N ASP A 227 -0.48 9.32 -21.26
CA ASP A 227 0.43 8.50 -22.07
C ASP A 227 0.86 7.19 -21.37
N TRP A 228 0.04 6.69 -20.44
CA TRP A 228 0.17 5.38 -19.78
C TRP A 228 1.42 5.21 -18.89
N ARG A 229 2.02 6.33 -18.46
CA ARG A 229 3.17 6.38 -17.55
C ARG A 229 2.76 6.89 -16.17
N TYR A 230 3.70 6.90 -15.23
CA TYR A 230 3.49 7.39 -13.86
C TYR A 230 4.43 8.52 -13.54
N SER A 231 3.94 9.53 -12.82
CA SER A 231 4.79 10.52 -12.17
C SER A 231 4.85 10.25 -10.67
N ILE A 232 6.04 10.34 -10.07
CA ILE A 232 6.21 10.24 -8.62
C ILE A 232 6.11 11.66 -8.06
N ARG A 233 5.15 11.88 -7.14
CA ARG A 233 4.84 13.18 -6.55
C ARG A 233 4.95 13.11 -5.02
N THR A 234 5.52 14.13 -4.38
CA THR A 234 5.66 14.20 -2.92
C THR A 234 4.37 14.67 -2.24
N TYR A 235 4.30 14.55 -0.92
CA TYR A 235 3.20 15.12 -0.12
C TYR A 235 3.05 16.65 -0.30
N SER A 236 4.16 17.37 -0.55
CA SER A 236 4.19 18.81 -0.82
C SER A 236 3.76 19.17 -2.25
N GLY A 237 3.47 18.16 -3.08
CA GLY A 237 2.96 18.33 -4.44
C GLY A 237 4.03 18.47 -5.52
N LEU A 238 5.31 18.30 -5.18
CA LEU A 238 6.45 18.37 -6.12
C LEU A 238 6.61 17.06 -6.90
N TYR A 239 7.02 17.13 -8.16
CA TYR A 239 7.30 15.97 -9.00
C TYR A 239 8.79 15.63 -9.01
N LEU A 240 9.12 14.34 -8.93
CA LEU A 240 10.47 13.82 -9.10
C LEU A 240 10.88 13.86 -10.58
N ASN A 241 11.92 14.63 -10.87
CA ASN A 241 12.64 14.56 -12.14
C ASN A 241 13.64 13.39 -12.10
N ARG A 242 13.81 12.70 -13.23
CA ARG A 242 14.84 11.67 -13.47
C ARG A 242 16.27 12.05 -13.06
N ASN A 243 16.60 13.35 -12.97
CA ASN A 243 17.90 13.84 -12.53
C ASN A 243 18.09 13.87 -10.99
N GLY A 244 17.01 13.65 -10.22
CA GLY A 244 16.97 13.66 -8.75
C GLY A 244 16.25 14.86 -8.12
N GLN A 245 16.05 15.94 -8.88
CA GLN A 245 15.46 17.17 -8.37
C GLN A 245 13.94 17.06 -8.25
N LEU A 246 13.40 17.69 -7.21
CA LEU A 246 11.98 17.95 -7.06
C LEU A 246 11.60 19.31 -7.69
N SER A 247 10.46 19.37 -8.37
CA SER A 247 9.99 20.60 -9.03
C SER A 247 8.47 20.76 -8.97
N GLN A 248 7.99 22.00 -9.09
CA GLN A 248 6.55 22.32 -9.21
C GLN A 248 6.02 22.19 -10.64
N GLU A 249 6.87 21.90 -11.62
CA GLU A 249 6.47 21.82 -13.02
C GLU A 249 5.40 20.73 -13.24
N GLN A 250 4.45 20.97 -14.14
CA GLN A 250 3.51 19.94 -14.56
C GLN A 250 4.27 18.74 -15.15
N ALA A 251 3.73 17.54 -14.95
CA ALA A 251 4.38 16.29 -15.34
C ALA A 251 4.96 16.32 -16.76
N SER A 252 6.28 16.43 -16.87
CA SER A 252 7.02 16.54 -18.13
C SER A 252 7.54 15.15 -18.57
N PRO A 253 8.10 14.99 -19.78
CA PRO A 253 8.72 13.73 -20.17
C PRO A 253 9.83 13.25 -19.20
N ASP A 254 10.48 14.17 -18.48
CA ASP A 254 11.56 13.87 -17.53
C ASP A 254 11.07 13.54 -16.11
N THR A 255 9.79 13.76 -15.81
CA THR A 255 9.15 13.34 -14.52
C THR A 255 8.25 12.11 -14.69
N ARG A 256 8.19 11.52 -15.89
CA ARG A 256 7.34 10.38 -16.23
C ARG A 256 8.16 9.11 -16.35
N PHE A 257 7.72 8.08 -15.64
CA PHE A 257 8.36 6.77 -15.56
C PHE A 257 7.44 5.67 -16.08
N THR A 258 7.99 4.76 -16.85
CA THR A 258 7.37 3.45 -17.13
C THR A 258 7.63 2.54 -15.94
N LEU A 259 6.60 1.84 -15.47
CA LEU A 259 6.76 0.77 -14.48
C LEU A 259 7.21 -0.52 -15.19
N VAL A 260 8.25 -1.14 -14.66
CA VAL A 260 8.70 -2.47 -15.08
C VAL A 260 8.48 -3.42 -13.90
N PHE A 261 7.74 -4.50 -14.15
CA PHE A 261 7.49 -5.55 -13.15
C PHE A 261 8.68 -6.50 -13.06
N TYR A 262 9.08 -6.84 -11.83
CA TYR A 262 10.19 -7.75 -11.56
C TYR A 262 9.91 -8.58 -10.30
N ALA A 263 9.35 -9.79 -10.46
CA ALA A 263 9.06 -10.73 -9.38
C ALA A 263 8.26 -10.11 -8.19
N GLY A 264 7.24 -9.31 -8.48
CA GLY A 264 6.45 -8.56 -7.48
C GLY A 264 7.03 -7.19 -7.10
N GLN A 265 8.27 -6.92 -7.46
CA GLN A 265 8.94 -5.62 -7.29
C GLN A 265 8.72 -4.71 -8.50
N VAL A 266 8.98 -3.40 -8.32
CA VAL A 266 8.92 -2.39 -9.39
C VAL A 266 10.31 -1.83 -9.69
N ALA A 267 10.61 -1.58 -10.97
CA ALA A 267 11.62 -0.62 -11.40
C ALA A 267 10.97 0.53 -12.17
N PHE A 268 11.50 1.74 -12.02
CA PHE A 268 11.00 2.95 -12.69
C PHE A 268 11.96 3.35 -13.81
N ARG A 269 11.51 3.27 -15.06
CA ARG A 269 12.31 3.59 -16.25
C ARG A 269 11.97 4.97 -16.80
N ASP A 270 12.97 5.82 -16.98
CA ASP A 270 12.85 7.15 -17.59
C ASP A 270 12.67 7.12 -19.11
N ASN A 271 12.41 8.30 -19.69
CA ASN A 271 12.23 8.53 -21.11
C ASN A 271 13.45 8.20 -22.00
N THR A 272 14.63 7.91 -21.44
CA THR A 272 15.83 7.45 -22.16
C THR A 272 16.19 5.99 -21.91
N GLY A 273 15.32 5.25 -21.20
CA GLY A 273 15.55 3.84 -20.88
C GLY A 273 16.42 3.60 -19.65
N LYS A 274 16.72 4.62 -18.84
CA LYS A 274 17.49 4.46 -17.59
C LYS A 274 16.56 4.26 -16.39
N PHE A 275 17.03 3.51 -15.41
CA PHE A 275 16.28 3.16 -14.22
C PHE A 275 16.65 4.04 -13.02
N LEU A 276 15.63 4.39 -12.22
CA LEU A 276 15.76 5.09 -10.95
C LEU A 276 16.44 4.18 -9.91
N SER A 277 17.45 4.69 -9.20
CA SER A 277 18.02 4.00 -8.03
C SER A 277 18.63 4.97 -7.00
N PRO A 278 18.81 4.55 -5.71
CA PRO A 278 19.42 5.39 -4.68
C PRO A 278 20.94 5.51 -4.86
N PHE A 279 21.40 6.70 -5.25
CA PHE A 279 22.78 6.99 -5.64
C PHE A 279 23.58 7.68 -4.52
N GLY A 280 24.89 7.41 -4.49
CA GLY A 280 25.84 8.06 -3.56
C GLY A 280 25.64 7.72 -2.09
N ASN A 281 26.35 8.45 -1.21
CA ASN A 281 26.23 8.28 0.24
C ASN A 281 24.87 8.77 0.77
N GLU A 282 24.35 9.84 0.18
CA GLU A 282 23.05 10.45 0.51
C GLU A 282 21.84 9.61 0.05
N ALA A 283 22.06 8.55 -0.73
CA ALA A 283 21.02 7.66 -1.27
C ALA A 283 19.92 8.40 -2.07
N SER A 284 20.28 9.49 -2.74
CA SER A 284 19.41 10.32 -3.59
C SER A 284 18.90 9.54 -4.81
N LEU A 285 17.59 9.56 -5.06
CA LEU A 285 16.92 8.80 -6.12
C LEU A 285 17.11 9.46 -7.49
N ARG A 286 17.90 8.84 -8.37
CA ARG A 286 18.22 9.38 -9.71
C ARG A 286 18.26 8.29 -10.77
N CYS A 287 17.95 8.61 -12.02
CA CYS A 287 18.05 7.67 -13.14
C CYS A 287 19.46 7.65 -13.72
N LYS A 288 20.14 6.49 -13.65
CA LYS A 288 21.55 6.35 -14.05
C LYS A 288 21.83 5.09 -14.88
N SER A 289 21.44 3.92 -14.38
CA SER A 289 21.72 2.62 -15.00
C SER A 289 20.74 2.30 -16.13
N GLY A 290 21.19 1.69 -17.23
CA GLY A 290 20.31 1.06 -18.23
C GLY A 290 19.94 -0.39 -17.89
N ASN A 291 20.54 -0.96 -16.85
CA ASN A 291 20.33 -2.34 -16.40
C ASN A 291 19.62 -2.38 -15.04
N ILE A 292 18.68 -3.30 -14.87
CA ILE A 292 18.03 -3.56 -13.58
C ILE A 292 18.96 -4.44 -12.73
N THR A 293 19.37 -3.94 -11.58
CA THR A 293 19.94 -4.73 -10.48
C THR A 293 19.07 -4.57 -9.23
N LYS A 294 19.45 -5.18 -8.10
CA LYS A 294 18.75 -5.00 -6.82
C LYS A 294 18.66 -3.52 -6.37
N SER A 295 19.54 -2.64 -6.88
CA SER A 295 19.52 -1.20 -6.59
C SER A 295 18.35 -0.45 -7.26
N GLU A 296 17.93 -0.90 -8.45
CA GLU A 296 16.84 -0.32 -9.25
C GLU A 296 15.46 -0.89 -8.88
N LEU A 297 15.43 -1.88 -7.99
CA LEU A 297 14.21 -2.57 -7.55
C LEU A 297 13.66 -1.99 -6.26
N PHE A 298 12.36 -1.69 -6.27
CA PHE A 298 11.61 -1.19 -5.13
C PHE A 298 10.39 -2.04 -4.81
N ILE A 299 9.93 -1.94 -3.57
CA ILE A 299 8.63 -2.42 -3.13
C ILE A 299 7.77 -1.17 -2.91
N LEU A 300 6.57 -1.17 -3.48
CA LEU A 300 5.54 -0.21 -3.15
C LEU A 300 4.75 -0.76 -1.96
N GLU A 301 4.54 0.05 -0.93
CA GLU A 301 3.82 -0.35 0.27
C GLU A 301 2.66 0.61 0.52
N HIS A 302 1.56 0.07 1.06
CA HIS A 302 0.44 0.91 1.49
C HIS A 302 0.86 1.77 2.68
N ALA A 303 0.66 3.08 2.58
CA ALA A 303 0.98 4.01 3.67
C ALA A 303 0.00 3.83 4.84
N GLN A 304 0.41 3.08 5.87
CA GLN A 304 -0.36 2.91 7.10
C GLN A 304 -0.64 4.26 7.76
N PRO A 305 -1.82 4.48 8.36
CA PRO A 305 -2.17 5.76 8.99
C PRO A 305 -1.20 6.09 10.12
N GLN A 306 -0.67 7.32 10.10
CA GLN A 306 0.16 7.88 11.15
C GLN A 306 -0.54 9.06 11.80
N CYS A 307 -0.64 9.05 13.12
CA CYS A 307 -1.34 10.04 13.91
C CYS A 307 -0.50 10.56 15.08
N ALA A 308 -0.86 11.74 15.58
CA ALA A 308 -0.56 12.13 16.96
C ALA A 308 -1.84 12.05 17.81
N LEU A 309 -1.66 11.95 19.13
CA LEU A 309 -2.76 11.91 20.10
C LEU A 309 -2.62 13.09 21.05
N LEU A 310 -3.60 14.00 21.02
CA LEU A 310 -3.71 15.14 21.93
C LEU A 310 -4.67 14.78 23.07
N ALA A 311 -4.18 14.74 24.30
CA ALA A 311 -4.96 14.34 25.47
C ALA A 311 -5.82 15.48 26.03
N HIS A 312 -6.69 15.14 26.99
CA HIS A 312 -7.59 16.08 27.67
C HIS A 312 -6.88 17.27 28.34
N ASN A 313 -5.62 17.09 28.75
CA ASN A 313 -4.78 18.13 29.37
C ASN A 313 -4.16 19.11 28.35
N GLY A 314 -4.52 19.00 27.07
CA GLY A 314 -4.00 19.84 25.99
C GLY A 314 -2.58 19.49 25.55
N ARG A 315 -2.05 18.32 25.93
CA ARG A 315 -0.68 17.89 25.62
C ARG A 315 -0.66 16.67 24.70
N LEU A 316 0.35 16.62 23.83
CA LEU A 316 0.61 15.51 22.93
C LEU A 316 1.26 14.34 23.67
N VAL A 317 0.79 13.12 23.38
CA VAL A 317 1.42 11.86 23.81
C VAL A 317 2.78 11.72 23.13
N SER A 318 3.80 11.33 23.90
CA SER A 318 5.20 11.33 23.50
C SER A 318 5.98 10.15 24.08
N ILE A 319 7.09 9.78 23.41
CA ILE A 319 8.12 8.86 23.89
C ILE A 319 9.41 9.56 24.33
N ARG A 320 9.43 10.90 24.43
CA ARG A 320 10.65 11.67 24.77
C ARG A 320 11.21 11.38 26.16
N GLN A 321 10.38 10.93 27.12
CA GLN A 321 10.83 10.63 28.48
C GLN A 321 11.34 9.19 28.66
N GLY A 322 11.46 8.42 27.57
CA GLY A 322 11.96 7.05 27.58
C GLY A 322 10.88 6.03 27.25
N VAL A 323 10.82 4.96 28.05
CA VAL A 323 9.95 3.80 27.76
C VAL A 323 8.48 4.06 28.08
N ASP A 324 8.18 4.73 29.20
CA ASP A 324 6.81 5.03 29.59
C ASP A 324 6.26 6.22 28.79
N LEU A 325 5.06 6.05 28.21
CA LEU A 325 4.41 7.11 27.42
C LEU A 325 3.82 8.20 28.33
N SER A 326 3.96 9.45 27.89
CA SER A 326 3.45 10.62 28.61
C SER A 326 2.83 11.66 27.68
N ALA A 327 1.68 12.21 28.08
CA ALA A 327 1.02 13.35 27.45
C ALA A 327 1.49 14.66 28.10
N ASN A 328 2.61 15.19 27.62
CA ASN A 328 3.26 16.37 28.22
C ASN A 328 3.96 17.32 27.21
N GLN A 329 3.87 17.07 25.90
CA GLN A 329 4.51 17.91 24.88
C GLN A 329 3.53 18.91 24.25
N ASP A 330 3.99 20.14 23.98
CA ASP A 330 3.23 21.16 23.23
C ASP A 330 3.57 21.16 21.73
N VAL A 331 4.81 20.76 21.38
CA VAL A 331 5.34 20.82 20.01
C VAL A 331 5.47 19.41 19.45
N MET A 332 4.81 19.16 18.32
CA MET A 332 4.88 17.88 17.61
C MET A 332 6.24 17.70 16.90
N THR A 333 6.89 16.57 17.16
CA THR A 333 8.06 16.05 16.43
C THR A 333 7.82 14.58 16.08
N GLU A 334 8.79 13.92 15.46
CA GLU A 334 8.73 12.49 15.14
C GLU A 334 8.42 11.58 16.36
N ASN A 335 8.67 12.05 17.59
CA ASN A 335 8.42 11.30 18.84
C ASN A 335 6.96 11.37 19.33
N GLU A 336 6.13 12.23 18.73
CA GLU A 336 4.69 12.37 19.01
C GLU A 336 3.84 11.80 17.87
N ILE A 337 4.49 11.32 16.81
CA ILE A 337 3.88 10.57 15.71
C ILE A 337 3.87 9.10 16.11
N PHE A 338 2.79 8.40 15.78
CA PHE A 338 2.62 6.96 15.94
C PHE A 338 1.97 6.37 14.70
N GLN A 339 2.38 5.17 14.29
CA GLN A 339 1.77 4.45 13.18
C GLN A 339 0.77 3.43 13.71
N LEU A 340 -0.45 3.45 13.19
CA LEU A 340 -1.51 2.53 13.56
C LEU A 340 -1.55 1.37 12.56
N GLU A 341 -1.25 0.17 13.04
CA GLU A 341 -1.25 -1.07 12.26
C GLU A 341 -2.45 -1.93 12.68
N GLY A 342 -3.45 -2.02 11.82
CA GLY A 342 -4.66 -2.79 12.10
C GLY A 342 -4.43 -4.29 11.97
N ASP A 343 -4.88 -5.05 12.95
CA ASP A 343 -5.07 -6.50 12.85
C ASP A 343 -6.57 -6.83 12.78
N PRO A 344 -7.10 -7.15 11.58
CA PRO A 344 -8.48 -7.62 11.42
C PRO A 344 -8.78 -8.93 12.14
N THR A 345 -7.77 -9.75 12.42
CA THR A 345 -7.92 -11.08 13.04
C THR A 345 -8.35 -10.98 14.50
N THR A 346 -7.68 -10.12 15.27
CA THR A 346 -8.04 -9.81 16.66
C THR A 346 -9.00 -8.62 16.80
N ASN A 347 -9.36 -8.00 15.67
CA ASN A 347 -10.08 -6.74 15.58
C ASN A 347 -9.42 -5.62 16.42
N SER A 348 -8.10 -5.49 16.33
CA SER A 348 -7.32 -4.54 17.15
C SER A 348 -6.36 -3.69 16.31
N TRP A 349 -5.62 -2.82 17.00
CA TRP A 349 -4.57 -1.96 16.48
C TRP A 349 -3.29 -2.14 17.29
N HIS A 350 -2.18 -2.31 16.60
CA HIS A 350 -0.84 -2.21 17.16
C HIS A 350 -0.30 -0.80 16.87
N ILE A 351 0.20 -0.11 17.90
CA ILE A 351 0.63 1.29 17.79
C ILE A 351 2.16 1.34 17.79
N ARG A 352 2.76 1.57 16.62
CA ARG A 352 4.21 1.57 16.40
C ARG A 352 4.81 2.97 16.59
N THR A 353 6.11 3.02 16.92
CA THR A 353 6.91 4.24 17.07
C THR A 353 8.02 4.35 16.01
N ARG A 354 8.66 5.52 15.90
CA ARG A 354 9.77 5.77 14.96
C ARG A 354 10.95 4.81 15.13
N HIS A 355 11.14 4.28 16.33
CA HIS A 355 12.20 3.33 16.69
C HIS A 355 11.82 1.88 16.42
N ASN A 356 10.74 1.63 15.66
CA ASN A 356 10.20 0.30 15.36
C ASN A 356 9.81 -0.52 16.62
N ARG A 357 9.50 0.16 17.73
CA ARG A 357 8.91 -0.44 18.93
C ARG A 357 7.41 -0.20 18.94
N TYR A 358 6.68 -1.04 19.64
CA TYR A 358 5.22 -0.92 19.78
C TYR A 358 4.82 -0.53 21.19
N TRP A 359 3.67 0.13 21.31
CA TRP A 359 3.00 0.35 22.59
C TRP A 359 2.60 -1.00 23.20
N THR A 360 2.66 -1.13 24.52
CA THR A 360 2.19 -2.28 25.27
C THR A 360 1.82 -1.92 26.71
N ILE A 361 0.95 -2.70 27.33
CA ILE A 361 0.59 -2.55 28.74
C ILE A 361 1.59 -3.30 29.63
N GLY A 362 2.44 -2.53 30.33
CA GLY A 362 3.41 -3.02 31.29
C GLY A 362 2.80 -3.60 32.57
N PRO A 363 3.61 -4.18 33.48
CA PRO A 363 3.11 -4.92 34.66
C PRO A 363 2.27 -4.08 35.63
N SER A 364 2.53 -2.77 35.71
CA SER A 364 1.81 -1.80 36.56
C SER A 364 0.57 -1.19 35.90
N ASN A 365 0.15 -1.72 34.74
CA ASN A 365 -0.81 -1.13 33.81
C ASN A 365 -0.39 0.22 33.17
N GLY A 366 0.86 0.65 33.33
CA GLY A 366 1.43 1.76 32.57
C GLY A 366 1.59 1.41 31.08
N VAL A 367 1.41 2.39 30.19
CA VAL A 367 1.58 2.19 28.75
C VAL A 367 3.04 2.48 28.35
N GLN A 368 3.68 1.52 27.68
CA GLN A 368 5.11 1.54 27.38
C GLN A 368 5.41 1.33 25.90
N ALA A 369 6.36 2.09 25.34
CA ALA A 369 6.79 2.01 23.95
C ALA A 369 7.91 0.97 23.74
N CYS A 370 7.74 -0.25 24.26
CA CYS A 370 8.79 -1.27 24.33
C CYS A 370 8.43 -2.66 23.80
N ALA A 371 7.30 -2.86 23.12
CA ALA A 371 6.99 -4.16 22.52
C ALA A 371 7.71 -4.43 21.20
N ASP A 372 8.04 -5.70 20.98
CA ASP A 372 8.51 -6.28 19.70
C ASP A 372 7.44 -7.26 19.17
N PRO A 373 7.20 -7.35 17.86
CA PRO A 373 6.36 -8.38 17.26
C PRO A 373 6.83 -9.79 17.65
N GLY A 374 5.95 -10.56 18.31
CA GLY A 374 6.28 -11.90 18.82
C GLY A 374 7.14 -11.94 20.09
N GLY A 375 7.47 -10.80 20.68
CA GLY A 375 8.18 -10.71 21.97
C GLY A 375 7.29 -11.05 23.17
N SER A 376 7.91 -11.25 24.35
CA SER A 376 7.20 -11.63 25.59
C SER A 376 6.17 -10.60 26.10
N ASN A 377 6.27 -9.34 25.65
CA ASN A 377 5.33 -8.27 25.95
C ASN A 377 4.36 -7.95 24.78
N TRP A 378 4.34 -8.77 23.72
CA TRP A 378 3.51 -8.55 22.54
C TRP A 378 2.00 -8.66 22.82
N GLU A 379 1.59 -9.56 23.72
CA GLU A 379 0.18 -9.73 24.13
C GLU A 379 -0.45 -8.41 24.64
N GLY A 380 0.36 -7.55 25.28
CA GLY A 380 -0.09 -6.25 25.78
C GLY A 380 -0.20 -5.16 24.72
N SER A 381 0.14 -5.42 23.45
CA SER A 381 0.24 -4.40 22.39
C SER A 381 -1.03 -4.17 21.57
N GLY A 382 -2.09 -4.96 21.80
CA GLY A 382 -3.38 -4.80 21.12
C GLY A 382 -4.25 -3.74 21.78
N PHE A 383 -4.69 -2.76 21.00
CA PHE A 383 -5.61 -1.69 21.42
C PHE A 383 -6.85 -1.63 20.52
N GLU A 384 -7.96 -1.16 21.05
CA GLU A 384 -9.18 -0.86 20.31
C GLU A 384 -9.38 0.66 20.29
N LEU A 385 -9.66 1.23 19.11
CA LEU A 385 -10.09 2.61 18.97
C LEU A 385 -11.61 2.66 19.15
N VAL A 386 -12.06 3.24 20.26
CA VAL A 386 -13.47 3.37 20.62
C VAL A 386 -13.91 4.79 20.29
N TYR A 387 -14.74 4.91 19.25
CA TYR A 387 -15.33 6.18 18.84
C TYR A 387 -16.68 6.41 19.55
N PRO A 388 -17.03 7.67 19.87
CA PRO A 388 -18.31 8.00 20.50
C PRO A 388 -19.51 7.45 19.71
N SER A 389 -20.56 7.00 20.42
CA SER A 389 -21.73 6.32 19.83
C SER A 389 -22.55 7.20 18.87
N ASN A 390 -22.54 8.52 19.06
CA ASN A 390 -23.11 9.49 18.14
C ASN A 390 -22.26 9.68 16.86
N GLY A 391 -21.05 9.10 16.82
CA GLY A 391 -20.06 9.21 15.75
C GLY A 391 -19.27 10.52 15.72
N GLN A 392 -19.34 11.34 16.76
CA GLN A 392 -18.78 12.71 16.80
C GLN A 392 -17.91 12.92 18.04
N GLY A 393 -16.70 13.44 17.85
CA GLY A 393 -15.79 13.87 18.91
C GLY A 393 -14.47 13.08 18.99
N LYS A 394 -13.86 13.15 20.17
CA LYS A 394 -12.56 12.52 20.53
C LYS A 394 -12.69 11.00 20.69
N VAL A 395 -11.61 10.28 20.39
CA VAL A 395 -11.54 8.80 20.45
C VAL A 395 -10.96 8.35 21.80
N ALA A 396 -11.49 7.27 22.37
CA ALA A 396 -10.90 6.60 23.52
C ALA A 396 -10.11 5.36 23.06
N LEU A 397 -9.06 4.99 23.80
CA LEU A 397 -8.29 3.78 23.53
C LEU A 397 -8.54 2.75 24.63
N ARG A 398 -8.93 1.53 24.25
CA ARG A 398 -9.14 0.41 25.19
C ARG A 398 -8.09 -0.68 24.98
N SER A 399 -7.44 -1.15 26.04
CA SER A 399 -6.48 -2.25 25.91
C SER A 399 -7.19 -3.59 25.80
N ARG A 400 -6.73 -4.43 24.85
CA ARG A 400 -7.17 -5.83 24.72
C ARG A 400 -6.73 -6.71 25.89
N LYS A 401 -5.64 -6.36 26.59
CA LYS A 401 -5.03 -7.18 27.65
C LYS A 401 -5.86 -7.21 28.93
N ASN A 402 -6.43 -6.07 29.33
CA ASN A 402 -7.15 -5.91 30.60
C ASN A 402 -8.56 -5.31 30.45
N GLY A 403 -8.99 -4.98 29.23
CA GLY A 403 -10.30 -4.38 28.94
C GLY A 403 -10.45 -2.93 29.38
N ARG A 404 -9.43 -2.30 29.97
CA ARG A 404 -9.48 -0.95 30.52
C ARG A 404 -9.16 0.11 29.48
N PHE A 405 -9.77 1.28 29.66
CA PHE A 405 -9.48 2.48 28.89
C PHE A 405 -8.17 3.14 29.36
N LEU A 406 -7.47 3.75 28.40
CA LEU A 406 -6.26 4.51 28.62
C LEU A 406 -6.63 5.89 29.17
N MET A 407 -6.08 6.21 30.33
CA MET A 407 -6.22 7.51 30.98
C MET A 407 -4.86 8.20 31.10
N VAL A 408 -4.87 9.54 31.11
CA VAL A 408 -3.70 10.36 31.42
C VAL A 408 -3.76 10.75 32.89
N ARG A 409 -2.76 10.34 33.68
CA ARG A 409 -2.64 10.75 35.09
C ARG A 409 -2.22 12.23 35.21
N PRO A 410 -2.39 12.89 36.37
CA PRO A 410 -1.89 14.25 36.61
C PRO A 410 -0.39 14.45 36.35
N THR A 411 0.40 13.37 36.40
CA THR A 411 1.83 13.34 36.05
C THR A 411 2.11 13.27 34.54
N GLY A 412 1.07 13.29 33.69
CA GLY A 412 1.14 13.13 32.24
C GLY A 412 1.23 11.67 31.77
N HIS A 413 1.68 10.73 32.60
CA HIS A 413 1.86 9.32 32.21
C HIS A 413 0.54 8.61 31.86
N LEU A 414 0.59 7.76 30.82
CA LEU A 414 -0.55 6.98 30.35
C LEU A 414 -0.67 5.64 31.10
N PHE A 415 -1.90 5.30 31.53
CA PHE A 415 -2.22 4.04 32.20
C PHE A 415 -3.52 3.44 31.67
N ALA A 416 -3.58 2.12 31.48
CA ALA A 416 -4.81 1.40 31.13
C ALA A 416 -5.54 0.95 32.40
N GLN A 417 -6.35 1.84 32.99
CA GLN A 417 -6.97 1.64 34.30
C GLN A 417 -8.46 2.02 34.37
N ALA A 418 -8.96 2.91 33.50
CA ALA A 418 -10.34 3.39 33.56
C ALA A 418 -11.35 2.33 33.08
N ASP A 419 -12.53 2.31 33.71
CA ASP A 419 -13.66 1.42 33.36
C ASP A 419 -14.53 1.96 32.22
N GLY A 420 -14.47 3.27 31.94
CA GLY A 420 -15.29 3.95 30.95
C GLY A 420 -14.51 5.00 30.15
N GLU A 421 -15.21 5.67 29.24
CA GLU A 421 -14.67 6.69 28.34
C GLU A 421 -15.12 8.10 28.74
N ASP A 422 -14.77 8.55 29.94
CA ASP A 422 -15.00 9.93 30.36
C ASP A 422 -14.05 10.90 29.62
N ASN A 423 -14.16 12.19 29.94
CA ASN A 423 -13.38 13.23 29.25
C ASN A 423 -11.85 13.07 29.43
N ALA A 424 -11.38 12.35 30.46
CA ALA A 424 -9.95 12.19 30.75
C ALA A 424 -9.28 11.10 29.88
N GLU A 425 -10.08 10.14 29.40
CA GLU A 425 -9.72 8.97 28.60
C GLU A 425 -9.86 9.23 27.08
N LYS A 426 -10.35 10.42 26.72
CA LYS A 426 -10.62 10.85 25.35
C LYS A 426 -9.46 11.66 24.78
N PHE A 427 -8.97 11.20 23.62
CA PHE A 427 -7.87 11.79 22.87
C PHE A 427 -8.39 12.36 21.54
N GLN A 428 -7.92 13.54 21.16
CA GLN A 428 -8.06 14.02 19.81
C GLN A 428 -6.99 13.36 18.94
N LEU A 429 -7.41 12.50 18.01
CA LEU A 429 -6.55 11.85 17.02
C LEU A 429 -6.32 12.83 15.87
N LEU A 430 -5.06 13.24 15.70
CA LEU A 430 -4.61 14.11 14.62
C LEU A 430 -4.00 13.23 13.53
N LEU A 431 -4.67 13.06 12.39
CA LEU A 431 -4.17 12.22 11.30
C LEU A 431 -3.18 13.04 10.43
N LEU A 432 -1.95 12.55 10.28
CA LEU A 432 -0.81 13.35 9.81
C LEU A 432 -0.37 12.99 8.39
N ASN A 433 -0.27 11.70 8.05
CA ASN A 433 0.13 11.23 6.72
C ASN A 433 -1.06 11.00 5.77
N ARG A 434 -2.11 11.82 5.91
CA ARG A 434 -3.23 11.95 4.97
C ARG A 434 -3.60 13.44 4.75
N PRO A 435 -2.67 14.30 4.28
CA PRO A 435 -3.00 15.68 3.92
C PRO A 435 -3.99 15.76 2.75
N VAL A 436 -4.10 14.68 1.97
CA VAL A 436 -5.12 14.46 0.95
C VAL A 436 -5.62 13.02 1.07
N LEU A 437 -6.94 12.86 0.98
CA LEU A 437 -7.67 11.60 0.92
C LEU A 437 -8.12 11.31 -0.52
N ALA A 438 -8.20 10.04 -0.87
CA ALA A 438 -8.80 9.56 -2.12
C ALA A 438 -9.83 8.47 -1.80
N LEU A 439 -11.08 8.89 -1.57
CA LEU A 439 -12.11 7.99 -1.06
C LEU A 439 -12.60 7.03 -2.14
N ARG A 440 -12.64 5.72 -1.83
CA ARG A 440 -13.16 4.68 -2.72
C ARG A 440 -14.17 3.78 -2.01
N CYS A 441 -15.32 3.54 -2.64
CA CYS A 441 -16.30 2.55 -2.23
C CYS A 441 -16.42 1.43 -3.27
N VAL A 442 -17.35 0.49 -3.06
CA VAL A 442 -17.60 -0.64 -3.98
C VAL A 442 -18.06 -0.22 -5.38
N HIS A 443 -18.56 1.01 -5.55
CA HIS A 443 -19.07 1.54 -6.82
C HIS A 443 -18.01 2.29 -7.65
N GLY A 444 -16.91 2.73 -7.04
CA GLY A 444 -15.87 3.53 -7.68
C GLY A 444 -15.18 4.47 -6.69
N PHE A 445 -14.42 5.42 -7.23
CA PHE A 445 -13.87 6.54 -6.48
C PHE A 445 -14.90 7.66 -6.30
N VAL A 446 -14.74 8.45 -5.24
CA VAL A 446 -15.36 9.77 -5.09
C VAL A 446 -14.64 10.74 -6.02
N GLY A 447 -15.39 11.40 -6.90
CA GLY A 447 -14.88 12.39 -7.83
C GLY A 447 -15.94 13.44 -8.19
N LEU A 448 -15.51 14.59 -8.70
CA LEU A 448 -16.44 15.64 -9.17
C LEU A 448 -17.35 15.09 -10.29
N LYS A 449 -18.63 15.49 -10.26
CA LYS A 449 -19.61 15.12 -11.27
C LYS A 449 -19.20 15.65 -12.65
N ASN A 450 -18.93 16.96 -12.71
CA ASN A 450 -18.31 17.67 -13.82
C ASN A 450 -17.13 18.51 -13.27
N PRO A 451 -15.87 18.19 -13.64
CA PRO A 451 -14.68 18.91 -13.18
C PRO A 451 -14.66 20.41 -13.51
N ILE A 452 -15.42 20.86 -14.51
CA ILE A 452 -15.36 22.23 -15.05
C ILE A 452 -16.35 23.17 -14.33
N SER A 453 -17.45 22.66 -13.76
CA SER A 453 -18.57 23.54 -13.36
C SER A 453 -19.39 23.11 -12.14
N SER A 454 -19.16 21.95 -11.52
CA SER A 454 -19.96 21.50 -10.36
C SER A 454 -19.09 21.12 -9.18
N GLY A 455 -19.33 21.70 -8.01
CA GLY A 455 -18.81 21.19 -6.74
C GLY A 455 -19.37 19.81 -6.35
N LYS A 456 -20.45 19.36 -7.00
CA LYS A 456 -21.13 18.09 -6.69
C LYS A 456 -20.23 16.88 -6.88
N LEU A 457 -20.13 16.05 -5.84
CA LEU A 457 -19.36 14.81 -5.83
C LEU A 457 -20.24 13.59 -6.10
N GLU A 458 -19.66 12.57 -6.74
CA GLU A 458 -20.28 11.28 -7.05
C GLU A 458 -19.27 10.15 -6.74
N CYS A 459 -19.74 9.00 -6.25
CA CYS A 459 -18.90 7.90 -5.75
C CYS A 459 -18.71 6.72 -6.73
N ASN A 460 -18.97 6.93 -8.02
CA ASN A 460 -18.93 5.89 -9.07
C ASN A 460 -17.87 6.16 -10.15
N LYS A 461 -16.90 7.04 -9.88
CA LYS A 461 -15.90 7.52 -10.85
C LYS A 461 -14.73 6.55 -11.00
N SER A 462 -14.07 6.60 -12.16
CA SER A 462 -12.82 5.87 -12.45
C SER A 462 -11.57 6.56 -11.89
N SER A 463 -11.64 7.88 -11.67
CA SER A 463 -10.59 8.72 -11.13
C SER A 463 -11.10 9.38 -9.86
N PHE A 464 -10.22 9.58 -8.87
CA PHE A 464 -10.55 10.19 -7.60
C PHE A 464 -10.40 11.70 -7.63
N GLU A 465 -11.20 12.39 -6.80
CA GLU A 465 -10.92 13.75 -6.37
C GLU A 465 -9.83 13.75 -5.30
N CYS A 466 -8.91 14.70 -5.37
CA CYS A 466 -7.96 14.96 -4.28
C CYS A 466 -8.65 15.77 -3.17
N ILE A 467 -9.24 15.10 -2.19
CA ILE A 467 -9.90 15.76 -1.06
C ILE A 467 -8.84 16.13 -0.02
N ALA A 468 -8.46 17.40 0.06
CA ALA A 468 -7.54 17.87 1.10
C ALA A 468 -8.20 17.78 2.48
N MET A 469 -7.42 17.42 3.50
CA MET A 469 -7.89 17.20 4.86
C MET A 469 -7.06 18.01 5.86
N GLU A 470 -7.75 18.76 6.71
CA GLU A 470 -7.19 19.55 7.80
C GLU A 470 -7.77 19.06 9.13
N ASN A 471 -6.94 18.95 10.17
CA ASN A 471 -7.41 18.57 11.50
C ASN A 471 -8.01 19.81 12.20
N GLY A 472 -9.30 19.75 12.53
CA GLY A 472 -10.01 20.78 13.31
C GLY A 472 -10.00 20.50 14.81
N PRO A 473 -10.63 21.34 15.65
CA PRO A 473 -10.76 21.12 17.09
C PRO A 473 -11.66 19.92 17.41
N ASP A 474 -11.49 19.37 18.63
CA ASP A 474 -12.36 18.33 19.21
C ASP A 474 -12.59 17.07 18.36
N GLY A 475 -11.58 16.69 17.56
CA GLY A 475 -11.65 15.51 16.68
C GLY A 475 -12.40 15.73 15.38
N THR A 476 -12.76 16.98 15.06
CA THR A 476 -13.27 17.32 13.72
C THR A 476 -12.16 17.28 12.67
N VAL A 477 -12.54 17.05 11.42
CA VAL A 477 -11.71 17.28 10.24
C VAL A 477 -12.47 18.19 9.26
N TYR A 478 -11.73 19.06 8.59
CA TYR A 478 -12.24 19.87 7.50
C TYR A 478 -11.77 19.28 6.18
N LEU A 479 -12.69 19.09 5.25
CA LEU A 479 -12.45 18.45 3.96
C LEU A 479 -12.67 19.47 2.85
N SER A 480 -11.75 19.61 1.90
CA SER A 480 -11.91 20.50 0.74
C SER A 480 -11.54 19.83 -0.59
N GLY A 481 -12.22 20.24 -1.66
CA GLY A 481 -11.93 19.78 -3.02
C GLY A 481 -10.68 20.42 -3.62
N SER A 482 -10.26 19.92 -4.78
CA SER A 482 -9.19 20.50 -5.60
C SER A 482 -9.48 21.95 -6.00
N ASN A 483 -10.76 22.30 -6.12
CA ASN A 483 -11.28 23.66 -6.34
C ASN A 483 -11.15 24.60 -5.13
N LYS A 484 -10.54 24.15 -4.02
CA LYS A 484 -10.32 24.91 -2.77
C LYS A 484 -11.61 25.35 -2.07
N LYS A 485 -12.73 24.65 -2.32
CA LYS A 485 -13.98 24.80 -1.56
C LYS A 485 -14.13 23.66 -0.58
N TYR A 486 -14.64 23.95 0.61
CA TYR A 486 -14.94 22.95 1.61
C TYR A 486 -16.14 22.10 1.20
N LEU A 487 -16.11 20.84 1.58
CA LEU A 487 -17.24 19.92 1.45
C LEU A 487 -18.35 20.34 2.43
N ASP A 488 -19.57 20.35 1.94
CA ASP A 488 -20.77 20.69 2.70
C ASP A 488 -21.93 19.77 2.31
N VAL A 489 -22.95 19.71 3.17
CA VAL A 489 -24.13 18.86 2.97
C VAL A 489 -25.30 19.72 2.51
N GLY A 490 -25.68 19.57 1.24
CA GLY A 490 -26.87 20.23 0.68
C GLY A 490 -28.18 19.70 1.26
N GLU A 491 -29.28 20.41 0.99
CA GLU A 491 -30.63 20.10 1.49
C GLU A 491 -31.10 18.67 1.13
N ASP A 492 -30.75 18.19 -0.08
CA ASP A 492 -31.04 16.82 -0.56
C ASP A 492 -30.13 15.73 0.05
N LYS A 493 -29.31 16.13 1.03
CA LYS A 493 -28.23 15.38 1.69
C LYS A 493 -27.06 14.99 0.79
N THR A 494 -26.94 15.51 -0.44
CA THR A 494 -25.71 15.34 -1.24
C THR A 494 -24.54 16.16 -0.69
N ILE A 495 -23.34 15.64 -0.87
CA ILE A 495 -22.11 16.31 -0.46
C ILE A 495 -21.51 17.01 -1.68
N ASN A 496 -21.25 18.31 -1.55
CA ASN A 496 -20.73 19.17 -2.59
C ASN A 496 -19.50 19.92 -2.06
N ALA A 497 -18.47 20.11 -2.90
CA ALA A 497 -17.33 20.98 -2.63
C ALA A 497 -17.60 22.38 -3.20
N ASP A 498 -18.44 23.16 -2.52
CA ASP A 498 -18.85 24.51 -2.91
C ASP A 498 -18.78 25.56 -1.79
N SER A 499 -18.66 25.13 -0.53
CA SER A 499 -18.64 26.02 0.63
C SER A 499 -17.33 26.79 0.77
N VAL A 500 -17.42 28.02 1.27
CA VAL A 500 -16.26 28.88 1.60
C VAL A 500 -15.78 28.74 3.03
N GLU A 501 -16.60 28.13 3.90
CA GLU A 501 -16.31 27.94 5.32
C GLU A 501 -16.02 26.46 5.62
N PRO A 502 -15.09 26.16 6.55
CA PRO A 502 -14.84 24.80 6.99
C PRO A 502 -16.08 24.20 7.68
N LYS A 503 -16.48 23.00 7.27
CA LYS A 503 -17.61 22.25 7.86
C LYS A 503 -17.09 21.03 8.64
N PRO A 504 -17.59 20.77 9.87
CA PRO A 504 -17.02 19.76 10.76
C PRO A 504 -17.47 18.34 10.39
N PHE A 505 -16.63 17.61 9.69
CA PHE A 505 -16.75 16.15 9.57
C PHE A 505 -16.02 15.47 10.73
N TYR A 506 -16.34 14.21 11.00
CA TYR A 506 -15.56 13.36 11.93
C TYR A 506 -15.11 12.10 11.20
N LEU A 507 -13.88 11.69 11.51
CA LEU A 507 -13.16 10.64 10.80
C LEU A 507 -12.91 9.45 11.74
N GLN A 508 -13.43 8.28 11.38
CA GLN A 508 -13.26 7.05 12.15
C GLN A 508 -12.42 6.03 11.39
N LEU A 509 -11.23 5.73 11.87
CA LEU A 509 -10.34 4.73 11.28
C LEU A 509 -10.86 3.32 11.60
N LYS A 510 -10.85 2.44 10.59
CA LYS A 510 -11.07 1.00 10.73
C LYS A 510 -9.78 0.25 10.42
N ASN A 511 -9.52 -0.82 11.18
CA ASN A 511 -8.33 -1.67 11.08
C ASN A 511 -8.22 -2.47 9.77
N ASN A 512 -9.26 -2.46 8.94
CA ASN A 512 -9.30 -3.06 7.61
C ASN A 512 -8.83 -2.12 6.48
N GLY A 513 -8.10 -1.05 6.80
CA GLY A 513 -7.61 -0.07 5.82
C GLY A 513 -8.72 0.85 5.26
N LYS A 514 -9.82 1.02 6.00
CA LYS A 514 -10.94 1.89 5.63
C LYS A 514 -11.21 2.96 6.69
N VAL A 515 -12.05 3.91 6.32
CA VAL A 515 -12.49 5.03 7.14
C VAL A 515 -14.00 5.18 7.03
N ILE A 516 -14.66 5.60 8.10
CA ILE A 516 -16.04 6.07 8.10
C ILE A 516 -16.02 7.59 8.33
N LEU A 517 -16.86 8.31 7.58
CA LEU A 517 -17.07 9.74 7.76
C LEU A 517 -18.46 10.00 8.35
N LYS A 518 -18.50 10.82 9.40
CA LYS A 518 -19.73 11.40 9.96
C LYS A 518 -19.80 12.86 9.55
N ALA A 519 -20.92 13.27 8.97
CA ALA A 519 -21.09 14.63 8.45
C ALA A 519 -21.69 15.59 9.51
N PRO A 520 -21.64 16.92 9.30
CA PRO A 520 -22.19 17.91 10.23
C PRO A 520 -23.67 17.69 10.57
N ASN A 521 -24.45 17.15 9.63
CA ASN A 521 -25.88 16.87 9.80
C ASN A 521 -26.19 15.63 10.69
N GLY A 522 -25.19 15.02 11.32
CA GLY A 522 -25.34 13.86 12.19
C GLY A 522 -25.51 12.51 11.49
N TYR A 523 -25.42 12.46 10.15
CA TYR A 523 -25.51 11.21 9.38
C TYR A 523 -24.13 10.75 8.88
N PHE A 524 -23.98 9.43 8.74
CA PHE A 524 -22.82 8.82 8.10
C PHE A 524 -22.85 9.06 6.60
N VAL A 525 -21.66 9.22 6.01
CA VAL A 525 -21.48 9.39 4.56
C VAL A 525 -21.58 8.03 3.85
N VAL A 526 -22.53 7.92 2.94
CA VAL A 526 -22.91 6.72 2.19
C VAL A 526 -22.57 6.90 0.71
N GLY A 527 -22.03 5.84 0.10
CA GLY A 527 -21.93 5.71 -1.35
C GLY A 527 -23.08 4.86 -1.88
N GLU A 528 -23.95 5.43 -2.70
CA GLU A 528 -25.11 4.75 -3.28
C GLU A 528 -24.79 4.11 -4.65
N GLN A 529 -25.52 3.05 -5.02
CA GLN A 529 -25.31 2.31 -6.27
C GLN A 529 -25.54 3.15 -7.55
N ASN A 530 -26.42 4.15 -7.46
CA ASN A 530 -26.65 5.17 -8.50
C ASN A 530 -25.47 6.15 -8.65
N GLY A 531 -24.48 6.12 -7.75
CA GLY A 531 -23.33 7.02 -7.71
C GLY A 531 -23.47 8.24 -6.81
N LEU A 532 -24.59 8.41 -6.10
CA LEU A 532 -24.77 9.52 -5.18
C LEU A 532 -23.87 9.38 -3.95
N PHE A 533 -23.19 10.48 -3.60
CA PHE A 533 -22.38 10.64 -2.41
C PHE A 533 -23.17 11.49 -1.40
N LYS A 534 -23.71 10.85 -0.35
CA LYS A 534 -24.71 11.46 0.54
C LYS A 534 -24.41 11.29 2.02
N ALA A 535 -24.81 12.27 2.83
CA ALA A 535 -24.84 12.18 4.28
C ALA A 535 -26.24 11.78 4.77
N ASN A 536 -26.61 10.51 4.60
CA ASN A 536 -27.93 9.96 4.96
C ASN A 536 -27.88 8.64 5.76
N GLY A 537 -26.70 8.09 6.04
CA GLY A 537 -26.56 6.83 6.78
C GLY A 537 -26.90 6.99 8.27
N ALA A 538 -27.91 6.28 8.75
CA ALA A 538 -28.30 6.30 10.17
C ALA A 538 -27.35 5.47 11.07
N LYS A 539 -26.71 4.45 10.51
CA LYS A 539 -25.79 3.52 11.19
C LYS A 539 -24.60 3.17 10.31
N GLU A 540 -23.54 2.64 10.92
CA GLU A 540 -22.41 2.06 10.20
C GLU A 540 -22.84 0.81 9.43
N GLN A 541 -22.35 0.67 8.20
CA GLN A 541 -22.59 -0.46 7.30
C GLN A 541 -21.56 -0.47 6.16
N ALA A 542 -21.48 -1.53 5.37
CA ALA A 542 -20.49 -1.64 4.27
C ALA A 542 -20.53 -0.47 3.26
N ALA A 543 -21.69 0.19 3.09
CA ALA A 543 -21.85 1.37 2.22
C ALA A 543 -21.39 2.70 2.85
N THR A 544 -21.05 2.73 4.14
CA THR A 544 -20.45 3.90 4.83
C THR A 544 -18.93 3.80 4.97
N GLU A 545 -18.32 2.69 4.53
CA GLU A 545 -16.88 2.48 4.62
C GLU A 545 -16.17 2.89 3.32
N TRP A 546 -15.08 3.65 3.47
CA TRP A 546 -14.29 4.19 2.37
C TRP A 546 -12.84 3.75 2.51
N ALA A 547 -12.23 3.19 1.47
CA ALA A 547 -10.77 3.05 1.43
C ALA A 547 -10.15 4.43 1.14
N TYR A 548 -8.98 4.76 1.73
CA TYR A 548 -8.45 6.14 1.80
C TYR A 548 -6.90 6.27 1.83
#